data_AF-A0A914L676-F1
#
_entry.id   AF-A0A914L676-F1
#
_cell.length_a   1.000
_cell.length_b   1.000
_cell.length_c   1.000
_cell.angle_alpha   90.00
_cell.angle_beta   90.00
_cell.angle_gamma   90.00
#
_symmetry.space_group_name_H-M   'P 1'
#
loop_
_entity.id
_entity.type
_entity.pdbx_description
1 polymer ?
#
loop_
_entity_poly.entity_id
_entity_poly.type
_entity_poly.pdbx_seq_one_letter_code
_entity_poly.pdbx_strand_id
1 'polypeptide(L)'
;MSERRLERLVNHELSGLPTFLTQNGGLNSGFMTVQLCAASLVSENKVLCHPSSADSIPTSCNQEDHVSMGGFSARKALKVVEHTEAVYLYFQGIEFLKPLKSTETLQKVYELVRSVAPPLNDDRYMQPEIQSVISLVRSNKIWRVVEPHLERMSKLESCRPDLLRQEAGSPTAAVLGFPDFSRVL
;
A
#
# COMPACT_ATOMS: atom_id res chain seq x y z
N MET A 1 9.19 -3.94 -2.48
CA MET A 1 8.46 -4.38 -1.26
C MET A 1 6.95 -4.47 -1.49
N SER A 2 6.27 -3.39 -1.89
CA SER A 2 4.82 -3.36 -2.12
C SER A 2 4.30 -4.47 -3.05
N GLU A 3 4.93 -4.62 -4.23
CA GLU A 3 4.55 -5.63 -5.23
C GLU A 3 4.70 -7.08 -4.72
N ARG A 4 5.74 -7.39 -3.94
CA ARG A 4 5.88 -8.73 -3.32
C ARG A 4 4.79 -9.03 -2.29
N ARG A 5 4.23 -8.01 -1.62
CA ARG A 5 3.04 -8.20 -0.75
C ARG A 5 1.79 -8.47 -1.58
N LEU A 6 1.68 -7.87 -2.76
CA LEU A 6 0.60 -8.16 -3.70
C LEU A 6 0.70 -9.60 -4.21
N GLU A 7 1.90 -10.07 -4.58
CA GLU A 7 2.13 -11.47 -4.97
C GLU A 7 1.68 -12.44 -3.87
N ARG A 8 2.10 -12.20 -2.62
CA ARG A 8 1.67 -13.02 -1.48
C ARG A 8 0.15 -13.02 -1.31
N LEU A 9 -0.53 -11.92 -1.60
CA LEU A 9 -1.98 -11.78 -1.43
C LEU A 9 -2.76 -12.55 -2.51
N VAL A 10 -2.28 -12.54 -3.76
CA VAL A 10 -2.97 -13.19 -4.89
C VAL A 10 -2.61 -14.68 -5.03
N ASN A 11 -1.54 -15.12 -4.38
CA ASN A 11 -1.11 -16.52 -4.37
C ASN A 11 -1.84 -17.31 -3.27
N HIS A 12 -2.62 -18.32 -3.66
CA HIS A 12 -3.40 -19.16 -2.74
C HIS A 12 -2.54 -19.84 -1.68
N GLU A 13 -1.39 -20.40 -2.08
CA GLU A 13 -0.50 -21.14 -1.18
C GLU A 13 0.11 -20.25 -0.10
N LEU A 14 0.27 -18.95 -0.39
CA LEU A 14 0.89 -17.99 0.52
C LEU A 14 -0.14 -17.21 1.36
N SER A 15 -1.35 -17.02 0.85
CA SER A 15 -2.40 -16.22 1.50
C SER A 15 -3.46 -17.04 2.22
N GLY A 16 -3.70 -18.29 1.80
CA GLY A 16 -4.89 -19.06 2.17
C GLY A 16 -6.20 -18.48 1.60
N LEU A 17 -6.13 -17.45 0.74
CA LEU A 17 -7.28 -16.85 0.06
C LEU A 17 -7.47 -17.48 -1.33
N PRO A 18 -8.64 -17.31 -1.97
CA PRO A 18 -8.82 -17.76 -3.34
C PRO A 18 -7.78 -17.16 -4.29
N THR A 19 -7.27 -17.98 -5.23
CA THR A 19 -6.25 -17.56 -6.21
C THR A 19 -6.70 -16.29 -6.95
N PHE A 20 -5.82 -15.30 -7.06
CA PHE A 20 -6.09 -13.99 -7.66
C PHE A 20 -7.27 -13.21 -7.05
N LEU A 21 -7.68 -13.56 -5.82
CA LEU A 21 -8.77 -12.89 -5.08
C LEU A 21 -10.10 -12.91 -5.84
N THR A 22 -10.43 -14.03 -6.48
CA THR A 22 -11.72 -14.26 -7.16
C THR A 22 -12.41 -15.52 -6.65
N GLN A 23 -13.75 -15.50 -6.56
CA GLN A 23 -14.53 -16.66 -6.12
C GLN A 23 -14.62 -17.75 -7.21
N ASN A 24 -14.81 -17.33 -8.46
CA ASN A 24 -15.01 -18.23 -9.61
C ASN A 24 -13.75 -18.31 -10.47
N GLY A 25 -12.67 -18.83 -9.88
CA GLY A 25 -11.40 -19.04 -10.58
C GLY A 25 -11.58 -19.90 -11.83
N GLY A 26 -10.90 -19.52 -12.92
CA GLY A 26 -10.97 -20.19 -14.22
C GLY A 26 -11.92 -19.51 -15.21
N LEU A 27 -13.06 -18.99 -14.72
CA LEU A 27 -13.91 -18.07 -15.50
C LEU A 27 -13.48 -16.62 -15.33
N ASN A 28 -13.13 -16.26 -14.09
CA ASN A 28 -12.62 -14.94 -13.73
C ASN A 28 -11.11 -15.02 -13.43
N SER A 29 -10.37 -14.01 -13.85
CA SER A 29 -8.93 -13.83 -13.61
C SER A 29 -8.64 -12.92 -12.40
N GLY A 30 -9.63 -12.19 -11.90
CA GLY A 30 -9.50 -11.35 -10.71
C GLY A 30 -8.35 -10.35 -10.82
N PHE A 31 -7.44 -10.39 -9.85
CA PHE A 31 -6.30 -9.47 -9.74
C PHE A 31 -5.05 -9.93 -10.50
N MET A 32 -5.13 -10.98 -11.32
CA MET A 32 -3.97 -11.49 -12.07
C MET A 32 -3.29 -10.40 -12.92
N THR A 33 -4.06 -9.68 -13.75
CA THR A 33 -3.51 -8.63 -14.62
C THR A 33 -2.99 -7.44 -13.81
N VAL A 34 -3.62 -7.12 -12.68
CA VAL A 34 -3.16 -6.07 -11.76
C VAL A 34 -1.77 -6.39 -11.22
N GLN A 35 -1.52 -7.65 -10.85
CA GLN A 35 -0.20 -8.10 -10.43
C GLN A 35 0.84 -7.97 -11.55
N LEU A 36 0.47 -8.34 -12.78
CA LEU A 36 1.37 -8.21 -13.93
C LEU A 36 1.77 -6.75 -14.18
N CYS A 37 0.81 -5.82 -14.11
CA CYS A 37 1.06 -4.38 -14.21
C CYS A 37 1.95 -3.87 -13.07
N ALA A 38 1.72 -4.31 -11.83
CA ALA A 38 2.57 -3.93 -10.71
C ALA A 38 4.02 -4.42 -10.88
N ALA A 39 4.20 -5.64 -11.36
CA ALA A 39 5.51 -6.22 -11.64
C ALA A 39 6.24 -5.50 -12.79
N SER A 40 5.53 -5.12 -13.85
CA SER A 40 6.12 -4.37 -14.97
C SER A 40 6.62 -2.98 -14.54
N LEU A 41 5.82 -2.25 -13.75
CA LEU A 41 6.22 -0.95 -13.19
C LEU A 41 7.46 -1.07 -12.28
N VAL A 42 7.52 -2.11 -11.44
CA VAL A 42 8.70 -2.38 -10.61
C VAL A 42 9.92 -2.70 -11.47
N SER A 43 9.76 -3.43 -12.57
CA SER A 43 10.85 -3.74 -13.49
C SER A 43 11.38 -2.49 -14.19
N GLU A 44 10.48 -1.62 -14.69
CA GLU A 44 10.85 -0.33 -15.29
C GLU A 44 11.62 0.56 -14.31
N ASN A 45 11.18 0.60 -13.05
CA ASN A 45 11.87 1.35 -12.00
C ASN A 45 13.31 0.89 -11.78
N LYS A 46 13.66 -0.38 -12.04
CA LYS A 46 15.05 -0.85 -11.92
C LYS A 46 15.98 -0.13 -12.89
N VAL A 47 15.52 0.18 -14.10
CA VAL A 47 16.28 0.94 -15.09
C VAL A 47 16.41 2.40 -14.65
N LEU A 48 15.30 3.01 -14.19
CA LEU A 48 15.29 4.40 -13.71
C LEU A 48 16.13 4.64 -12.45
N CYS A 49 16.43 3.58 -11.69
CA CYS A 49 17.30 3.65 -10.53
C CYS A 49 18.77 3.92 -10.88
N HIS A 50 19.20 3.80 -12.15
CA HIS A 50 20.55 4.19 -12.52
C HIS A 50 20.81 5.68 -12.20
N PRO A 51 21.90 6.04 -11.49
CA PRO A 51 22.14 7.40 -11.07
C PRO A 51 22.59 8.26 -12.26
N SER A 52 21.71 9.13 -12.75
CA SER A 52 22.06 10.10 -13.80
C SER A 52 23.12 11.11 -13.35
N SER A 53 23.22 11.38 -12.04
CA SER A 53 24.24 12.26 -11.47
C SER A 53 25.64 11.63 -11.39
N ALA A 54 25.80 10.37 -11.78
CA ALA A 54 27.13 9.75 -11.92
C ALA A 54 27.80 10.12 -13.25
N ASP A 55 27.07 10.74 -14.18
CA ASP A 55 27.57 11.19 -15.48
C ASP A 55 27.85 12.71 -15.47
N SER A 56 28.88 13.11 -16.22
CA SER A 56 29.25 14.50 -16.46
C SER A 56 29.89 14.61 -17.84
N ILE A 57 29.31 15.44 -18.71
CA ILE A 57 29.83 15.72 -20.05
C ILE A 57 30.28 17.18 -20.07
N PRO A 58 31.59 17.46 -20.21
CA PRO A 58 32.10 18.82 -20.26
C PRO A 58 31.47 19.64 -21.38
N THR A 59 31.08 20.87 -21.06
CA THR A 59 30.49 21.83 -21.99
C THR A 59 31.34 23.09 -22.10
N SER A 60 31.02 23.95 -23.08
CA SER A 60 31.64 25.28 -23.21
C SER A 60 33.17 25.25 -23.33
N CYS A 61 33.72 24.39 -24.20
CA CYS A 61 35.16 24.21 -24.38
C CYS A 61 35.92 23.92 -23.06
N ASN A 62 35.32 23.08 -22.20
CA ASN A 62 35.88 22.66 -20.91
C ASN A 62 35.89 23.77 -19.83
N GLN A 63 35.10 24.84 -19.99
CA GLN A 63 34.84 25.81 -18.92
C GLN A 63 33.84 25.27 -17.88
N GLU A 64 32.90 24.44 -18.34
CA GLU A 64 31.98 23.69 -17.51
C GLU A 64 32.41 22.22 -17.55
N ASP A 65 33.54 21.92 -16.91
CA ASP A 65 34.18 20.60 -16.91
C ASP A 65 33.51 19.60 -15.97
N HIS A 66 32.62 20.07 -15.08
CA HIS A 66 31.84 19.22 -14.18
C HIS A 66 30.38 19.70 -14.07
N VAL A 67 29.43 18.85 -14.47
CA VAL A 67 27.99 19.12 -14.42
C VAL A 67 27.24 17.98 -13.74
N SER A 68 26.08 18.28 -13.14
CA SER A 68 25.37 17.35 -12.25
C SER A 68 24.39 16.40 -12.95
N MET A 69 24.06 16.66 -14.22
CA MET A 69 22.97 15.99 -14.95
C MET A 69 21.63 15.94 -14.18
N GLY A 70 21.41 16.90 -13.26
CA GLY A 70 20.31 16.91 -12.30
C GLY A 70 18.91 16.99 -12.94
N GLY A 71 18.80 17.51 -14.17
CA GLY A 71 17.53 17.61 -14.88
C GLY A 71 16.89 16.25 -15.16
N PHE A 72 17.67 15.21 -15.50
CA PHE A 72 17.12 13.86 -15.64
C PHE A 72 16.91 13.18 -14.28
N SER A 73 17.74 13.49 -13.29
CA SER A 73 17.59 13.01 -11.91
C SER A 73 16.22 13.39 -11.33
N ALA A 74 15.77 14.63 -11.53
CA ALA A 74 14.45 15.07 -11.06
C ALA A 74 13.30 14.38 -11.80
N ARG A 75 13.37 14.26 -13.13
CA ARG A 75 12.33 13.62 -13.95
C ARG A 75 12.16 12.14 -13.64
N LYS A 76 13.26 11.39 -13.52
CA LYS A 76 13.20 9.96 -13.20
C LYS A 76 12.70 9.73 -11.77
N ALA A 77 13.05 10.61 -10.82
CA ALA A 77 12.55 10.54 -9.45
C ALA A 77 11.03 10.71 -9.40
N LEU A 78 10.48 11.72 -10.10
CA LEU A 78 9.03 11.91 -10.21
C LEU A 78 8.35 10.67 -10.81
N LYS A 79 8.91 10.13 -11.89
CA LYS A 79 8.36 8.94 -12.57
C LYS A 79 8.31 7.71 -11.67
N VAL A 80 9.36 7.46 -10.89
CA VAL A 80 9.39 6.35 -9.92
C VAL A 80 8.33 6.53 -8.84
N VAL A 81 8.12 7.75 -8.34
CA VAL A 81 7.06 8.05 -7.36
C VAL A 81 5.68 7.75 -7.96
N GLU A 82 5.39 8.22 -9.17
CA GLU A 82 4.13 7.92 -9.87
C GLU A 82 3.88 6.41 -10.00
N HIS A 83 4.91 5.63 -10.32
CA HIS A 83 4.80 4.17 -10.40
C HIS A 83 4.50 3.53 -9.04
N THR A 84 5.03 4.09 -7.94
CA THR A 84 4.80 3.54 -6.61
C THR A 84 3.38 3.76 -6.09
N GLU A 85 2.71 4.82 -6.54
CA GLU A 85 1.32 5.13 -6.15
C GLU A 85 0.32 4.10 -6.69
N ALA A 86 0.63 3.47 -7.84
CA ALA A 86 -0.25 2.50 -8.48
C ALA A 86 -0.34 1.13 -7.78
N VAL A 87 0.52 0.84 -6.80
CA VAL A 87 0.72 -0.52 -6.25
C VAL A 87 -0.15 -0.84 -5.00
N TYR A 88 -1.20 -0.05 -4.69
CA TYR A 88 -1.93 -0.13 -3.41
C TYR A 88 -3.37 -0.71 -3.47
N LEU A 89 -3.55 -1.93 -3.97
CA LEU A 89 -4.87 -2.60 -4.00
C LEU A 89 -4.97 -3.82 -3.06
N TYR A 90 -4.84 -3.60 -1.75
CA TYR A 90 -4.83 -4.67 -0.73
C TYR A 90 -6.19 -5.01 -0.12
N PHE A 91 -7.24 -4.26 -0.45
CA PHE A 91 -8.51 -4.32 0.28
C PHE A 91 -9.45 -5.44 -0.17
N GLN A 92 -9.19 -6.06 -1.33
CA GLN A 92 -10.01 -7.18 -1.80
C GLN A 92 -9.88 -8.40 -0.89
N GLY A 93 -8.72 -8.66 -0.29
CA GLY A 93 -8.54 -9.79 0.64
C GLY A 93 -9.47 -9.74 1.85
N ILE A 94 -9.85 -8.53 2.31
CA ILE A 94 -10.75 -8.35 3.44
C ILE A 94 -12.16 -8.89 3.14
N GLU A 95 -12.60 -8.89 1.87
CA GLU A 95 -13.91 -9.46 1.48
C GLU A 95 -13.99 -10.95 1.78
N PHE A 96 -12.91 -11.67 1.52
CA PHE A 96 -12.83 -13.12 1.69
C PHE A 96 -12.65 -13.55 3.14
N LEU A 97 -12.40 -12.60 4.05
CA LEU A 97 -12.26 -12.85 5.48
C LEU A 97 -13.55 -12.51 6.26
N LYS A 98 -14.60 -12.00 5.61
CA LYS A 98 -15.88 -11.72 6.27
C LYS A 98 -16.45 -13.01 6.90
N PRO A 99 -17.01 -12.95 8.13
CA PRO A 99 -17.41 -11.76 8.89
C PRO A 99 -16.32 -11.16 9.80
N LEU A 100 -15.06 -11.57 9.70
CA LEU A 100 -13.97 -11.00 10.50
C LEU A 100 -13.80 -9.51 10.18
N LYS A 101 -13.45 -8.73 11.20
CA LYS A 101 -13.20 -7.29 11.10
C LYS A 101 -11.77 -6.98 11.51
N SER A 102 -11.17 -5.99 10.87
CA SER A 102 -9.86 -5.48 11.29
C SER A 102 -10.01 -4.43 12.40
N THR A 103 -8.90 -3.79 12.77
CA THR A 103 -8.89 -2.63 13.67
C THR A 103 -9.77 -1.51 13.15
N GLU A 104 -10.31 -0.68 14.05
CA GLU A 104 -11.20 0.43 13.72
C GLU A 104 -10.60 1.36 12.64
N THR A 105 -9.32 1.70 12.78
CA THR A 105 -8.61 2.57 11.85
C THR A 105 -8.52 1.94 10.45
N LEU A 106 -8.16 0.66 10.36
CA LEU A 106 -8.07 -0.02 9.07
C LEU A 106 -9.46 -0.22 8.44
N GLN A 107 -10.49 -0.42 9.26
CA GLN A 107 -11.86 -0.53 8.81
C GLN A 107 -12.36 0.77 8.15
N LYS A 108 -12.04 1.93 8.73
CA LYS A 108 -12.33 3.25 8.12
C LYS A 108 -11.61 3.44 6.78
N VAL A 109 -10.36 3.00 6.67
CA VAL A 109 -9.62 3.04 5.40
C VAL A 109 -10.24 2.10 4.36
N TYR A 110 -10.62 0.89 4.78
CA TYR A 110 -11.32 -0.07 3.91
C TYR A 110 -12.64 0.51 3.39
N GLU A 111 -13.46 1.12 4.24
CA GLU A 111 -14.72 1.77 3.85
C GLU A 111 -14.49 2.93 2.88
N LEU A 112 -13.46 3.76 3.13
CA LEU A 112 -13.06 4.84 2.23
C LEU A 112 -12.68 4.30 0.84
N VAL A 113 -11.90 3.22 0.76
CA VAL A 113 -11.54 2.61 -0.52
C VAL A 113 -12.75 2.00 -1.20
N ARG A 114 -13.65 1.35 -0.43
CA ARG A 114 -14.89 0.78 -0.98
C ARG A 114 -15.87 1.82 -1.50
N SER A 115 -15.80 3.07 -1.04
CA SER A 115 -16.58 4.17 -1.60
C SER A 115 -16.24 4.48 -3.08
N VAL A 116 -15.03 4.13 -3.54
CA VAL A 116 -14.57 4.40 -4.93
C VAL A 116 -14.25 3.14 -5.73
N ALA A 117 -14.03 1.99 -5.08
CA ALA A 117 -13.66 0.73 -5.69
C ALA A 117 -14.49 -0.42 -5.07
N PRO A 118 -15.65 -0.78 -5.64
CA PRO A 118 -16.51 -1.82 -5.09
C PRO A 118 -15.82 -3.19 -5.08
N PRO A 119 -16.28 -4.16 -4.27
CA PRO A 119 -15.77 -5.52 -4.29
C PRO A 119 -15.75 -6.11 -5.71
N LEU A 120 -14.70 -6.86 -6.04
CA LEU A 120 -14.62 -7.58 -7.31
C LEU A 120 -15.32 -8.94 -7.15
N ASN A 121 -16.47 -9.12 -7.80
CA ASN A 121 -17.19 -10.39 -7.83
C ASN A 121 -16.92 -11.11 -9.17
N ASP A 122 -17.10 -10.38 -10.26
CA ASP A 122 -16.78 -10.80 -11.63
C ASP A 122 -15.76 -9.86 -12.27
N ASP A 123 -15.05 -10.35 -13.28
CA ASP A 123 -14.05 -9.56 -14.00
C ASP A 123 -14.67 -8.33 -14.66
N ARG A 124 -13.99 -7.19 -14.50
CA ARG A 124 -14.38 -5.92 -15.11
C ARG A 124 -13.16 -5.05 -15.40
N TYR A 125 -13.36 -3.98 -16.15
CA TYR A 125 -12.30 -3.02 -16.44
C TYR A 125 -11.92 -2.23 -15.18
N MET A 126 -10.77 -2.54 -14.57
CA MET A 126 -10.37 -2.00 -13.26
C MET A 126 -9.62 -0.67 -13.32
N GLN A 127 -9.18 -0.20 -14.49
CA GLN A 127 -8.37 1.02 -14.61
C GLN A 127 -9.02 2.26 -13.97
N PRO A 128 -10.33 2.53 -14.13
CA PRO A 128 -10.96 3.71 -13.52
C PRO A 128 -10.95 3.65 -11.99
N GLU A 129 -11.10 2.45 -11.43
CA GLU A 129 -11.06 2.23 -9.98
C GLU A 129 -9.63 2.39 -9.45
N ILE A 130 -8.63 1.85 -10.17
CA ILE A 130 -7.21 2.06 -9.86
C ILE A 130 -6.89 3.55 -9.82
N GLN A 131 -7.32 4.33 -10.82
CA GLN A 131 -7.10 5.78 -10.86
C GLN A 131 -7.83 6.51 -9.73
N SER A 132 -9.03 6.04 -9.36
CA SER A 132 -9.78 6.60 -8.23
C SER A 132 -9.06 6.36 -6.91
N VAL A 133 -8.49 5.17 -6.70
CA VAL A 133 -7.68 4.86 -5.51
C VAL A 133 -6.38 5.67 -5.49
N ILE A 134 -5.68 5.81 -6.62
CA ILE A 134 -4.50 6.69 -6.72
C ILE A 134 -4.87 8.13 -6.35
N SER A 135 -6.03 8.61 -6.79
CA SER A 135 -6.53 9.94 -6.45
C SER A 135 -6.84 10.09 -4.95
N LEU A 136 -7.31 9.04 -4.27
CA LEU A 136 -7.47 9.04 -2.81
C LEU A 136 -6.13 9.18 -2.07
N VAL A 137 -5.09 8.49 -2.56
CA VAL A 137 -3.72 8.61 -2.02
C VAL A 137 -3.20 10.04 -2.23
N ARG A 138 -3.24 10.54 -3.47
CA ARG A 138 -2.75 11.88 -3.83
C ARG A 138 -3.48 13.02 -3.12
N SER A 139 -4.77 12.84 -2.82
CA SER A 139 -5.57 13.82 -2.07
C SER A 139 -5.36 13.77 -0.55
N ASN A 140 -4.44 12.92 -0.06
CA ASN A 140 -4.16 12.70 1.36
C ASN A 140 -5.38 12.27 2.19
N LYS A 141 -6.45 11.78 1.55
CA LYS A 141 -7.66 11.34 2.27
C LYS A 141 -7.38 10.13 3.15
N ILE A 142 -6.58 9.17 2.65
CA ILE A 142 -6.18 7.99 3.42
C ILE A 142 -5.33 8.40 4.62
N TRP A 143 -4.38 9.33 4.45
CA TRP A 143 -3.55 9.85 5.53
C TRP A 143 -4.40 10.48 6.63
N ARG A 144 -5.33 11.38 6.28
CA ARG A 144 -6.21 12.06 7.24
C ARG A 144 -7.08 11.13 8.07
N VAL A 145 -7.45 9.95 7.54
CA VAL A 145 -8.20 8.94 8.30
C VAL A 145 -7.34 8.31 9.39
N VAL A 146 -6.05 8.11 9.12
CA VAL A 146 -5.12 7.37 9.98
C VAL A 146 -4.34 8.29 10.92
N GLU A 147 -4.14 9.55 10.54
CA GLU A 147 -3.36 10.57 11.25
C GLU A 147 -3.74 10.73 12.74
N PRO A 148 -5.02 10.86 13.14
CA PRO A 148 -5.38 10.97 14.56
C PRO A 148 -4.96 9.74 15.39
N HIS A 149 -5.01 8.56 14.77
CA HIS A 149 -4.60 7.32 15.42
C HIS A 149 -3.07 7.25 15.57
N LEU A 150 -2.31 7.70 14.57
CA LEU A 150 -0.85 7.75 14.63
C LEU A 150 -0.36 8.77 15.66
N GLU A 151 -1.00 9.94 15.75
CA GLU A 151 -0.67 10.93 16.78
C GLU A 151 -0.93 10.38 18.19
N ARG A 152 -2.07 9.67 18.38
CA ARG A 152 -2.35 8.99 19.65
C ARG A 152 -1.29 7.95 19.96
N MET A 153 -0.89 7.11 19.00
CA MET A 153 0.16 6.10 19.19
C MET A 153 1.50 6.74 19.56
N SER A 154 1.92 7.80 18.88
CA SER A 154 3.18 8.49 19.17
C SER A 154 3.18 9.16 20.56
N LYS A 155 2.05 9.73 20.97
CA LYS A 155 1.85 10.25 22.34
C LYS A 155 1.93 9.13 23.38
N LEU A 156 1.35 7.97 23.10
CA LEU A 156 1.45 6.81 23.99
C LEU A 156 2.89 6.27 24.08
N GLU A 157 3.61 6.17 22.95
CA GLU A 157 5.03 5.78 22.90
C GLU A 157 5.91 6.65 23.79
N SER A 158 5.70 7.96 23.75
CA SER A 158 6.49 8.93 24.52
C SER A 158 6.12 8.99 26.00
N CYS A 159 4.84 8.84 26.36
CA CYS A 159 4.39 8.96 27.75
C CYS A 159 4.50 7.63 28.53
N ARG A 160 4.21 6.49 27.90
CA ARG A 160 4.15 5.15 28.53
C ARG A 160 4.41 4.04 27.50
N PRO A 161 5.67 3.67 27.25
CA PRO A 161 6.02 2.68 26.21
C PRO A 161 5.41 1.30 26.46
N ASP A 162 5.13 0.93 27.72
CA ASP A 162 4.55 -0.36 28.07
C ASP A 162 3.05 -0.50 27.69
N LEU A 163 2.32 0.62 27.59
CA LEU A 163 0.88 0.60 27.29
C LEU A 163 0.58 0.19 25.85
N LEU A 164 1.50 0.39 24.89
CA LEU A 164 1.29 -0.07 23.52
C LEU A 164 1.19 -1.59 23.45
N ARG A 165 1.91 -2.32 24.30
CA ARG A 165 1.82 -3.79 24.37
C ARG A 165 0.51 -4.27 25.01
N GLN A 166 -0.13 -3.42 25.83
CA GLN A 166 -1.37 -3.73 26.55
C GLN A 166 -2.63 -3.30 25.78
N GLU A 167 -2.64 -2.10 25.18
CA GLU A 167 -3.74 -1.61 24.34
C GLU A 167 -3.72 -2.18 22.92
N ALA A 168 -2.53 -2.50 22.37
CA ALA A 168 -2.43 -3.31 21.15
C ALA A 168 -2.64 -4.79 21.49
N GLY A 169 -3.75 -5.11 22.14
CA GLY A 169 -4.31 -6.44 22.02
C GLY A 169 -4.33 -6.78 20.53
N SER A 170 -3.73 -7.92 20.16
CA SER A 170 -3.76 -8.36 18.77
C SER A 170 -5.23 -8.33 18.28
N PRO A 171 -5.49 -8.19 16.97
CA PRO A 171 -6.85 -8.28 16.43
C PRO A 171 -7.59 -9.55 16.92
N THR A 172 -6.82 -10.60 17.26
CA THR A 172 -7.28 -11.84 17.89
C THR A 172 -7.57 -11.71 19.40
N ALA A 173 -6.85 -10.87 20.15
CA ALA A 173 -7.02 -10.66 21.59
C ALA A 173 -8.33 -9.94 21.93
N ALA A 174 -8.82 -9.04 21.06
CA ALA A 174 -10.15 -8.44 21.23
C ALA A 174 -11.28 -9.47 21.14
N VAL A 175 -11.07 -10.58 20.43
CA VAL A 175 -12.03 -11.70 20.32
C VAL A 175 -11.93 -12.66 21.51
N LEU A 176 -10.78 -12.71 22.20
CA LEU A 176 -10.52 -13.65 23.31
C LEU A 176 -10.77 -13.08 24.72
N GLY A 177 -11.37 -11.90 24.86
CA GLY A 177 -11.89 -11.40 26.13
C GLY A 177 -10.90 -11.48 27.29
N PHE A 178 -9.85 -10.66 27.28
CA PHE A 178 -9.04 -10.48 28.48
C PHE A 178 -9.81 -9.65 29.52
N PRO A 179 -9.77 -10.04 30.81
CA PRO A 179 -10.46 -9.32 31.87
C PRO A 179 -9.89 -7.92 32.06
N ASP A 180 -10.79 -6.97 32.30
CA ASP A 180 -10.51 -5.56 32.52
C ASP A 180 -9.72 -5.37 33.82
N PHE A 181 -8.43 -5.02 33.71
CA PHE A 181 -7.55 -4.78 34.86
C PHE A 181 -7.69 -3.36 35.44
N SER A 182 -8.64 -2.54 34.96
CA SER A 182 -8.92 -1.21 35.53
C SER A 182 -9.55 -1.23 36.93
N ARG A 183 -9.80 -2.42 37.51
CA ARG A 183 -10.36 -2.60 38.87
C ARG A 183 -9.39 -3.17 39.90
N VAL A 184 -8.09 -3.25 39.61
CA VAL A 184 -7.08 -3.59 40.62
C VAL A 184 -6.10 -2.43 40.75
N LEU A 185 -6.57 -1.35 41.37
CA LEU A 185 -5.86 -0.45 42.29
C LEU A 185 -6.87 0.54 42.87
#